data_AF-A0A2N0Z8L6-F1
#
_entry.id   AF-A0A2N0Z8L6-F1
#
_cell.length_a   1.000
_cell.length_b   1.000
_cell.length_c   1.000
_cell.angle_alpha   90.00
_cell.angle_beta   90.00
_cell.angle_gamma   90.00
#
_symmetry.space_group_name_H-M   'P 1'
#
loop_
_entity.id
_entity.type
_entity.pdbx_description
1 polymer ?
#
loop_
_entity_poly.entity_id
_entity_poly.type
_entity_poly.pdbx_seq_one_letter_code
_entity_poly.pdbx_strand_id
1 'polypeptide(L)'
;MTKPMVKLSEYDSKWEIQFQYEKKRITDVLAAKVVGIEHIGSTSIGGLVSKPIIDIIIGVEDLNDAPTLVSPLRKIEYEYVPKPELVSRRFFRKGFWGQGTCHLHVCEYQSNE
;
A
#
# COMPACT_ATOMS: atom_id res chain seq x y z
N MET A 1 -9.30 8.67 27.41
CA MET A 1 -8.93 8.41 26.00
C MET A 1 -10.11 7.74 25.32
N THR A 2 -10.69 8.35 24.28
CA THR A 2 -11.78 7.77 23.51
C THR A 2 -11.24 6.61 22.66
N LYS A 3 -11.93 5.47 22.69
CA LYS A 3 -11.56 4.28 21.91
C LYS A 3 -11.69 4.61 20.42
N PRO A 4 -10.67 4.37 19.57
CA PRO A 4 -10.78 4.65 18.15
C PRO A 4 -11.89 3.77 17.54
N MET A 5 -12.86 4.43 16.88
CA MET A 5 -13.96 3.75 16.20
C MET A 5 -13.48 3.24 14.84
N VAL A 6 -13.63 1.94 14.59
CA VAL A 6 -13.31 1.31 13.31
C VAL A 6 -14.60 1.13 12.53
N LYS A 7 -14.70 1.75 11.35
CA LYS A 7 -15.82 1.55 10.43
C LYS A 7 -15.50 0.41 9.47
N LEU A 8 -16.37 -0.58 9.42
CA LEU A 8 -16.38 -1.63 8.40
C LEU A 8 -17.39 -1.29 7.31
N SER A 9 -17.21 -1.88 6.14
CA SER A 9 -18.11 -1.73 5.00
C SER A 9 -18.26 -3.07 4.29
N GLU A 10 -19.46 -3.31 3.75
CA GLU A 10 -19.69 -4.41 2.82
C GLU A 10 -18.74 -4.31 1.64
N TYR A 11 -18.51 -5.44 0.97
CA TYR A 11 -17.69 -5.46 -0.23
C TYR A 11 -18.22 -4.46 -1.28
N ASP A 12 -17.31 -3.64 -1.81
CA ASP A 12 -17.58 -2.68 -2.88
C ASP A 12 -16.67 -2.99 -4.06
N SER A 13 -17.25 -3.29 -5.23
CA SER A 13 -16.49 -3.56 -6.46
C SER A 13 -15.63 -2.37 -6.91
N LYS A 14 -15.89 -1.17 -6.40
CA LYS A 14 -15.02 0.00 -6.59
C LYS A 14 -13.64 -0.16 -5.98
N TRP A 15 -13.44 -1.07 -5.03
CA TRP A 15 -12.10 -1.32 -4.46
C TRP A 15 -11.11 -1.82 -5.51
N GLU A 16 -11.55 -2.67 -6.43
CA GLU A 16 -10.74 -3.10 -7.58
C GLU A 16 -10.38 -1.90 -8.47
N ILE A 17 -11.36 -1.03 -8.76
CA ILE A 17 -11.13 0.18 -9.58
C ILE A 17 -10.13 1.12 -8.90
N GLN A 18 -10.25 1.29 -7.57
CA GLN A 18 -9.32 2.10 -6.78
C GLN A 18 -7.91 1.50 -6.77
N PHE A 19 -7.79 0.18 -6.65
CA PHE A 19 -6.52 -0.51 -6.77
C PHE A 19 -5.88 -0.28 -8.14
N GLN A 20 -6.61 -0.49 -9.24
CA GLN A 20 -6.08 -0.27 -10.59
C GLN A 20 -5.63 1.18 -10.81
N TYR A 21 -6.36 2.14 -10.27
CA TYR A 21 -6.00 3.55 -10.29
C TYR A 21 -4.68 3.83 -9.55
N GLU A 22 -4.52 3.34 -8.32
CA GLU A 22 -3.27 3.53 -7.57
C GLU A 22 -2.10 2.73 -8.17
N LYS A 23 -2.33 1.51 -8.64
CA LYS A 23 -1.35 0.70 -9.37
C LYS A 23 -0.78 1.47 -10.55
N LYS A 24 -1.64 2.13 -11.33
CA LYS A 24 -1.19 3.00 -12.43
C LYS A 24 -0.33 4.17 -11.93
N ARG A 25 -0.78 4.90 -10.90
CA ARG A 25 -0.01 6.03 -10.34
C ARG A 25 1.36 5.62 -9.83
N ILE A 26 1.42 4.49 -9.11
CA ILE A 26 2.66 3.92 -8.58
C ILE A 26 3.60 3.53 -9.74
N THR A 27 3.06 2.85 -10.77
CA THR A 27 3.83 2.47 -11.96
C THR A 27 4.42 3.70 -12.65
N ASP A 28 3.63 4.76 -12.83
CA ASP A 28 4.05 5.97 -13.54
C ASP A 28 5.21 6.70 -12.82
N VAL A 29 5.26 6.66 -11.47
CA VAL A 29 6.33 7.35 -10.70
C VAL A 29 7.53 6.47 -10.37
N LEU A 30 7.36 5.14 -10.31
CA LEU A 30 8.44 4.21 -9.97
C LEU A 30 9.08 3.54 -11.20
N ALA A 31 8.39 3.51 -12.34
CA ALA A 31 8.86 2.96 -13.60
C ALA A 31 9.54 1.58 -13.43
N ALA A 32 10.79 1.45 -13.88
CA ALA A 32 11.55 0.19 -13.88
C ALA A 32 12.02 -0.28 -12.49
N LYS A 33 11.71 0.43 -11.40
CA LYS A 33 12.15 0.05 -10.04
C LYS A 33 11.29 -1.04 -9.40
N VAL A 34 10.20 -1.45 -10.04
CA VAL A 34 9.21 -2.36 -9.46
C VAL A 34 9.10 -3.60 -10.32
N VAL A 35 9.27 -4.76 -9.68
CA VAL A 35 9.18 -6.08 -10.33
C VAL A 35 7.72 -6.53 -10.45
N GLY A 36 6.87 -6.17 -9.48
CA GLY A 36 5.45 -6.52 -9.48
C GLY A 36 4.63 -5.64 -8.54
N ILE A 37 3.32 -5.53 -8.81
CA ILE A 37 2.35 -4.75 -8.02
C ILE A 37 1.06 -5.56 -7.90
N GLU A 38 0.66 -5.90 -6.67
CA GLU A 38 -0.49 -6.74 -6.38
C GLU A 38 -1.45 -6.11 -5.36
N HIS A 39 -2.75 -6.40 -5.50
CA HIS A 39 -3.78 -6.03 -4.52
C HIS A 39 -3.84 -7.11 -3.45
N ILE A 40 -3.54 -6.74 -2.22
CA ILE A 40 -3.58 -7.65 -1.07
C ILE A 40 -4.60 -7.19 -0.04
N GLY A 41 -4.72 -7.95 1.04
CA GLY A 41 -5.63 -7.62 2.14
C GLY A 41 -7.09 -7.94 1.81
N SER A 42 -7.98 -7.61 2.74
CA SER A 42 -9.37 -8.04 2.66
C SER A 42 -10.16 -7.35 1.53
N THR A 43 -9.74 -6.16 1.09
CA THR A 43 -10.40 -5.43 0.00
C THR A 43 -10.13 -6.03 -1.39
N SER A 44 -9.16 -6.94 -1.53
CA SER A 44 -8.94 -7.69 -2.77
C SER A 44 -9.81 -8.95 -2.88
N ILE A 45 -10.55 -9.30 -1.82
CA ILE A 45 -11.38 -10.50 -1.76
C ILE A 45 -12.85 -10.12 -1.96
N GLY A 46 -13.44 -10.58 -3.07
CA GLY A 46 -14.86 -10.40 -3.37
C GLY A 46 -15.77 -10.90 -2.25
N GLY A 47 -16.73 -10.06 -1.84
CA GLY A 47 -17.74 -10.41 -0.84
C GLY A 47 -17.31 -10.29 0.63
N LEU A 48 -16.09 -9.86 0.92
CA LEU A 48 -15.59 -9.77 2.30
C LEU A 48 -15.82 -8.38 2.92
N VAL A 49 -16.53 -8.36 4.05
CA VAL A 49 -16.70 -7.15 4.88
C VAL A 49 -15.35 -6.70 5.43
N SER A 50 -14.97 -5.45 5.14
CA SER A 50 -13.60 -4.97 5.36
C SER A 50 -13.57 -3.50 5.77
N LYS A 51 -12.41 -3.04 6.26
CA LYS A 51 -12.13 -1.60 6.30
C LYS A 51 -11.93 -1.14 4.85
N PRO A 52 -12.48 0.01 4.43
CA PRO A 52 -12.36 0.51 3.06
C PRO A 52 -10.97 1.14 2.82
N ILE A 53 -9.92 0.33 2.98
CA ILE A 53 -8.52 0.69 2.77
C ILE A 53 -7.95 -0.27 1.74
N ILE A 54 -7.32 0.27 0.69
CA ILE A 54 -6.68 -0.54 -0.35
C ILE A 54 -5.27 -0.88 0.11
N ASP A 55 -5.00 -2.15 0.37
CA ASP A 55 -3.66 -2.64 0.71
C ASP A 55 -2.95 -3.11 -0.57
N ILE A 56 -1.79 -2.54 -0.86
CA ILE A 56 -1.01 -2.80 -2.07
C ILE A 56 0.35 -3.33 -1.64
N ILE A 57 0.87 -4.33 -2.34
CA ILE A 57 2.26 -4.76 -2.21
C ILE A 57 3.01 -4.53 -3.52
N ILE A 58 4.25 -4.06 -3.41
CA ILE A 58 5.18 -3.97 -4.53
C ILE A 58 6.47 -4.72 -4.21
N GLY A 59 6.98 -5.41 -5.23
CA GLY A 59 8.28 -6.08 -5.19
C GLY A 59 9.37 -5.18 -5.78
N VAL A 60 10.49 -5.04 -5.10
CA VAL A 60 11.71 -4.35 -5.58
C VAL A 60 12.88 -5.33 -5.61
N GLU A 61 13.93 -5.04 -6.39
CA GLU A 61 15.11 -5.91 -6.45
C GLU A 61 15.95 -5.87 -5.17
N ASP A 62 16.11 -4.69 -4.57
CA ASP A 62 16.83 -4.50 -3.30
C ASP A 62 16.03 -3.57 -2.38
N LEU A 63 15.69 -4.04 -1.18
CA LEU A 63 14.93 -3.23 -0.21
C LEU A 63 15.75 -2.04 0.35
N ASN A 64 17.07 -2.10 0.26
CA ASN A 64 17.95 -0.99 0.65
C ASN A 64 17.76 0.24 -0.24
N ASP A 65 17.20 0.08 -1.45
CA ASP A 65 16.85 1.18 -2.35
C ASP A 65 15.54 1.88 -2.00
N ALA A 66 14.80 1.40 -0.99
CA ALA A 66 13.55 1.99 -0.55
C ALA A 66 13.61 3.51 -0.24
N PRO A 67 14.70 4.09 0.30
CA PRO A 67 14.82 5.54 0.45
C PRO A 67 14.65 6.30 -0.88
N THR A 68 15.05 5.70 -2.00
CA THR A 68 14.91 6.29 -3.34
C THR A 68 13.46 6.31 -3.84
N LEU A 69 12.56 5.53 -3.22
CA LEU A 69 11.13 5.48 -3.55
C LEU A 69 10.34 6.60 -2.86
N VAL A 70 10.87 7.15 -1.76
CA VAL A 70 10.17 8.12 -0.92
C VAL A 70 9.78 9.39 -1.68
N SER A 71 10.71 9.97 -2.44
CA SER A 71 10.44 11.21 -3.18
C SER A 71 9.42 11.01 -4.31
N PRO A 72 9.55 10.00 -5.19
CA PRO A 72 8.52 9.67 -6.19
C PRO A 72 7.14 9.38 -5.58
N LEU A 73 7.06 8.54 -4.55
CA LEU A 73 5.80 8.16 -3.91
C LEU A 73 5.15 9.36 -3.21
N ARG A 74 5.93 10.29 -2.65
CA ARG A 74 5.41 11.53 -2.08
C ARG A 74 4.68 12.39 -3.12
N LYS A 75 5.11 12.40 -4.38
CA LYS A 75 4.44 13.16 -5.46
C LYS A 75 3.02 12.66 -5.75
N ILE A 76 2.72 11.42 -5.39
CA ILE A 76 1.39 10.80 -5.49
C ILE A 76 0.75 10.58 -4.12
N GLU A 77 1.19 11.38 -3.13
CA GLU A 77 0.59 11.53 -1.79
C GLU A 77 0.81 10.35 -0.84
N TYR A 78 1.76 9.46 -1.15
CA TYR A 78 2.19 8.45 -0.20
C TYR A 78 3.23 9.01 0.77
N GLU A 79 3.00 8.79 2.05
CA GLU A 79 3.90 9.14 3.13
C GLU A 79 4.63 7.88 3.62
N TYR A 80 5.94 7.95 3.71
CA TYR A 80 6.74 6.90 4.34
C TYR A 80 6.53 6.90 5.85
N VAL A 81 6.24 5.74 6.43
CA VAL A 81 6.05 5.56 7.86
C VAL A 81 7.13 4.60 8.36
N PRO A 82 8.17 5.11 9.05
CA PRO A 82 9.20 4.27 9.63
C PRO A 82 8.60 3.30 10.64
N LYS A 83 8.87 2.01 10.43
CA LYS A 83 8.47 0.93 11.34
C LYS A 83 9.66 0.02 11.59
N PRO A 84 10.45 0.29 12.64
CA PRO A 84 11.68 -0.46 12.95
C PRO A 84 11.45 -1.96 13.12
N GLU A 85 10.25 -2.36 13.51
CA GLU A 85 9.83 -3.75 13.65
C GLU A 85 9.66 -4.50 12.31
N LEU A 86 9.64 -3.77 11.19
CA LEU A 86 9.46 -4.31 9.85
C LEU A 86 10.81 -4.36 9.12
N VAL A 87 11.59 -5.40 9.41
CA VAL A 87 12.94 -5.55 8.86
C VAL A 87 12.94 -5.78 7.35
N SER A 88 12.08 -6.67 6.88
CA SER A 88 11.95 -7.17 5.50
C SER A 88 10.96 -6.39 4.63
N ARG A 89 10.31 -5.37 5.20
CA ARG A 89 9.33 -4.57 4.47
C ARG A 89 9.39 -3.10 4.83
N ARG A 90 8.98 -2.25 3.89
CA ARG A 90 8.78 -0.82 4.11
C ARG A 90 7.31 -0.49 3.96
N PHE A 91 6.87 0.50 4.71
CA PHE A 91 5.46 0.84 4.80
C PHE A 91 5.24 2.31 4.42
N PHE A 92 4.30 2.50 3.52
CA PHE A 92 3.80 3.80 3.10
C PHE A 92 2.29 3.83 3.29
N ARG A 93 1.75 5.01 3.50
CA ARG A 93 0.31 5.23 3.61
C ARG A 93 -0.12 6.42 2.78
N LYS A 94 -1.39 6.43 2.40
CA LYS A 94 -2.06 7.58 1.76
C LYS A 94 -3.33 7.93 2.52
N GLY A 95 -3.65 9.23 2.59
CA GLY A 95 -4.84 9.74 3.29
C GLY A 95 -4.56 10.18 4.73
N PHE A 96 -5.59 10.67 5.41
CA PHE A 96 -5.45 11.24 6.75
C PHE A 96 -5.30 10.18 7.83
N TRP A 97 -4.70 10.56 8.97
CA TRP A 97 -4.67 9.70 10.16
C TRP A 97 -6.09 9.30 10.59
N GLY A 98 -6.32 7.99 10.76
CA GLY A 98 -7.64 7.44 11.08
C GLY A 98 -8.62 7.34 9.90
N GLN A 99 -8.26 7.89 8.74
CA GLN A 99 -9.05 7.89 7.50
C GLN A 99 -8.16 7.58 6.29
N GLY A 100 -7.20 6.67 6.47
CA GLY A 100 -6.30 6.25 5.40
C GLY A 100 -7.09 5.63 4.25
N THR A 101 -6.67 5.90 3.02
CA THR A 101 -7.30 5.35 1.82
C THR A 101 -6.51 4.18 1.26
N CYS A 102 -5.18 4.22 1.41
CA CYS A 102 -4.30 3.19 0.89
C CYS A 102 -3.13 2.91 1.83
N HIS A 103 -2.74 1.64 1.85
CA HIS A 103 -1.50 1.15 2.43
C HIS A 103 -0.65 0.58 1.31
N LEU A 104 0.64 0.88 1.34
CA LEU A 104 1.60 0.39 0.37
C LEU A 104 2.75 -0.27 1.11
N HIS A 105 2.90 -1.57 0.85
CA HIS A 105 3.95 -2.43 1.34
C HIS A 105 5.00 -2.58 0.26
N VAL A 106 6.27 -2.43 0.62
CA VAL A 106 7.40 -2.67 -0.27
C VAL A 106 8.23 -3.79 0.30
N CYS A 107 8.46 -4.83 -0.49
CA CYS A 107 9.26 -5.99 -0.11
C CYS A 107 10.27 -6.30 -1.21
N GLU A 108 11.34 -7.00 -0.85
CA GLU A 108 12.28 -7.53 -1.84
C GLU A 108 11.64 -8.69 -2.61
N TYR A 109 11.79 -8.70 -3.94
CA TYR A 109 11.22 -9.72 -4.80
C TYR A 109 11.90 -11.08 -4.56
N GLN A 110 11.12 -12.15 -4.52
CA GLN A 110 11.61 -13.50 -4.16
C GLN A 110 12.24 -13.63 -2.77
N SER A 111 11.95 -12.68 -1.87
CA SER A 111 12.21 -12.87 -0.44
C SER A 111 11.41 -14.07 0.09
N ASN A 112 11.96 -14.74 1.11
CA ASN A 112 11.32 -15.87 1.81
C ASN A 112 10.31 -15.41 2.88
N GLU A 113 10.07 -14.10 3.01
CA GLU A 113 9.09 -13.49 3.91
C GLU A 113 7.89 -12.89 3.17
#